data_AF-A0A7V9R658-F1
#
_entry.id   AF-A0A7V9R658-F1
#
_cell.length_a   1.000
_cell.length_b   1.000
_cell.length_c   1.000
_cell.angle_alpha   90.00
_cell.angle_beta   90.00
_cell.angle_gamma   90.00
#
_symmetry.space_group_name_H-M   'P 1'
#
loop_
_entity.id
_entity.type
_entity.pdbx_description
1 polymer ?
#
loop_
_entity_poly.entity_id
_entity_poly.type
_entity_poly.pdbx_seq_one_letter_code
_entity_poly.pdbx_strand_id
1 'polypeptide(L)'
;MGTRALCIAFFYAVGTAAGGITGPLYFGDLIDAAKDIGDTAPGYYIGGTLMIIGGIIAIFLGVHAEQESLENIAKPLTAEDILDEPGPSDHSRQPAPA
;
A
#
# COMPACT_ATOMS: atom_id res chain seq x y z
N MET A 1 6.78 -13.76 -0.25
CA MET A 1 5.31 -13.72 -0.44
C MET A 1 4.52 -13.32 0.81
N GLY A 2 4.92 -13.74 2.03
CA GLY A 2 4.13 -13.51 3.25
C GLY A 2 3.84 -12.05 3.62
N THR A 3 4.82 -11.16 3.60
CA THR A 3 4.65 -9.78 4.10
C THR A 3 3.65 -8.95 3.30
N ARG A 4 3.69 -9.06 1.96
CA ARG A 4 2.77 -8.32 1.07
C ARG A 4 1.32 -8.78 1.19
N ALA A 5 1.08 -10.09 1.27
CA ALA A 5 -0.27 -10.62 1.50
C ALA A 5 -0.82 -10.19 2.86
N LEU A 6 0.02 -10.19 3.90
CA LEU A 6 -0.34 -9.71 5.23
C LEU A 6 -0.68 -8.22 5.25
N CYS A 7 0.12 -7.38 4.57
CA CYS A 7 -0.17 -5.95 4.45
C CYS A 7 -1.51 -5.70 3.75
N ILE A 8 -1.77 -6.35 2.60
CA ILE A 8 -3.05 -6.20 1.89
C ILE A 8 -4.21 -6.63 2.79
N ALA A 9 -4.11 -7.79 3.43
CA ALA A 9 -5.15 -8.31 4.33
C ALA A 9 -5.40 -7.36 5.51
N PHE A 10 -4.34 -6.80 6.11
CA PHE A 10 -4.45 -5.86 7.23
C PHE A 10 -5.13 -4.56 6.80
N PHE A 11 -4.68 -3.92 5.72
CA PHE A 11 -5.30 -2.69 5.22
C PHE A 11 -6.74 -2.91 4.78
N TYR A 12 -7.02 -4.03 4.11
CA TYR A 12 -8.38 -4.42 3.75
C TYR A 12 -9.26 -4.60 4.99
N ALA A 13 -8.81 -5.40 5.97
CA ALA A 13 -9.58 -5.66 7.19
C ALA A 13 -9.84 -4.38 7.98
N VAL A 14 -8.83 -3.53 8.18
CA VAL A 14 -8.98 -2.26 8.91
C VAL A 14 -9.87 -1.30 8.14
N GLY A 15 -9.69 -1.16 6.82
CA GLY A 15 -10.52 -0.29 5.99
C GLY A 15 -11.98 -0.73 5.95
N THR A 16 -12.22 -2.03 5.80
CA THR A 16 -13.56 -2.62 5.83
C THR A 16 -14.18 -2.54 7.21
N ALA A 17 -13.42 -2.74 8.30
CA ALA A 17 -13.94 -2.56 9.65
C ALA A 17 -14.30 -1.09 9.90
N ALA A 18 -13.41 -0.17 9.57
CA ALA A 18 -13.67 1.25 9.74
C ALA A 18 -14.89 1.68 8.92
N GLY A 19 -14.88 1.52 7.59
CA GLY A 19 -15.98 1.98 6.74
C GLY A 19 -17.25 1.14 6.86
N GLY A 20 -17.12 -0.18 6.94
CA GLY A 20 -18.23 -1.12 6.97
C GLY A 20 -18.95 -1.20 8.30
N ILE A 21 -18.31 -0.84 9.43
CA ILE A 21 -19.00 -0.70 10.72
C ILE A 21 -19.53 0.72 10.88
N THR A 22 -18.70 1.75 10.64
CA THR A 22 -19.13 3.14 10.86
C THR A 22 -20.20 3.59 9.88
N GLY A 23 -20.14 3.16 8.62
CA GLY A 23 -21.10 3.55 7.58
C GLY A 23 -22.55 3.20 7.94
N PRO A 24 -22.88 1.92 8.16
CA PRO A 24 -24.24 1.51 8.53
C PRO A 24 -24.73 2.09 9.85
N LEU A 25 -23.86 2.22 10.87
CA LEU A 25 -24.25 2.83 12.15
C LEU A 25 -24.61 4.30 11.96
N TYR A 26 -23.74 5.06 11.30
CA TYR A 26 -23.95 6.48 11.08
C TYR A 26 -25.16 6.76 10.18
N PHE A 27 -25.30 6.03 9.07
CA PHE A 27 -26.48 6.16 8.20
C PHE A 27 -27.76 5.64 8.87
N GLY A 28 -27.67 4.64 9.74
CA GLY A 28 -28.80 4.20 10.57
C GLY A 28 -29.32 5.32 11.44
N ASP A 29 -28.44 5.98 12.19
CA ASP A 29 -28.79 7.13 13.04
C ASP A 29 -29.39 8.29 12.23
N LEU A 30 -28.81 8.59 11.06
CA LEU A 30 -29.31 9.61 10.13
C LEU A 30 -30.72 9.28 9.63
N ILE A 31 -30.96 8.02 9.26
CA ILE A 31 -32.26 7.57 8.74
C ILE A 31 -33.31 7.60 9.86
N ASP A 32 -32.97 7.15 11.07
CA ASP A 32 -33.89 7.15 12.21
C ASP A 32 -34.28 8.58 12.64
N ALA A 33 -33.36 9.54 12.50
CA ALA A 33 -33.61 10.94 12.83
C ALA A 33 -34.19 11.77 11.67
N ALA A 34 -34.15 11.26 10.43
CA ALA A 34 -34.56 12.00 9.24
C ALA A 34 -36.06 12.26 9.20
N LYS A 35 -36.44 13.49 8.87
CA LYS A 35 -37.83 13.88 8.56
C LYS A 35 -38.07 13.88 7.05
N ASP A 36 -37.04 14.21 6.30
CA ASP A 36 -37.04 14.25 4.84
C ASP A 36 -35.78 13.58 4.27
N ILE A 37 -35.82 13.17 3.00
CA ILE A 37 -34.71 12.47 2.33
C ILE A 37 -33.40 13.28 2.36
N GLY A 38 -33.52 14.62 2.33
CA GLY A 38 -32.39 15.54 2.35
C GLY A 38 -31.55 15.47 3.63
N ASP A 39 -32.10 14.97 4.73
CA ASP A 39 -31.41 14.90 6.02
C ASP A 39 -30.25 13.90 6.00
N THR A 40 -30.20 13.00 5.01
CA THR A 40 -29.10 12.04 4.80
C THR A 40 -27.91 12.63 4.02
N ALA A 41 -28.07 13.79 3.38
CA ALA A 41 -27.03 14.43 2.57
C ALA A 41 -25.68 14.64 3.30
N PRO A 42 -25.65 15.00 4.60
CA PRO A 42 -24.39 15.12 5.34
C PRO A 42 -23.54 13.84 5.30
N GLY A 43 -24.16 12.65 5.32
CA GLY A 43 -23.42 11.39 5.24
C GLY A 43 -22.71 11.19 3.90
N TYR A 44 -23.35 11.59 2.80
CA TYR A 44 -22.73 11.56 1.49
C TYR A 44 -21.60 12.57 1.36
N TYR A 45 -21.75 13.78 1.93
CA TYR A 45 -20.67 14.78 1.92
C TYR A 45 -19.44 14.34 2.71
N ILE A 46 -19.63 13.65 3.84
CA ILE A 46 -18.54 13.07 4.62
C ILE A 46 -17.84 11.99 3.80
N GLY A 47 -18.60 11.03 3.23
CA GLY A 47 -18.03 9.97 2.38
C GLY A 47 -17.27 10.52 1.17
N GLY A 48 -17.85 11.49 0.48
CA GLY A 48 -17.22 12.17 -0.66
C GLY A 48 -15.93 12.88 -0.27
N THR A 49 -15.93 13.60 0.86
CA THR A 49 -14.75 14.30 1.38
C THR A 49 -13.64 13.31 1.74
N LEU A 50 -13.98 12.19 2.40
CA LEU A 50 -13.02 11.12 2.70
C LEU A 50 -12.39 10.53 1.43
N MET A 51 -13.17 10.32 0.38
CA MET A 51 -12.65 9.85 -0.92
C MET A 51 -11.72 10.86 -1.58
N ILE A 52 -12.05 12.16 -1.53
CA ILE A 52 -11.17 13.22 -2.04
C ILE A 52 -9.84 13.22 -1.30
N ILE A 53 -9.86 13.12 0.03
CA ILE A 53 -8.64 13.03 0.84
C ILE A 53 -7.83 11.79 0.45
N GLY A 54 -8.47 10.64 0.29
CA GLY A 54 -7.82 9.41 -0.19
C GLY A 54 -7.14 9.59 -1.55
N GLY A 55 -7.81 10.25 -2.50
CA GLY A 55 -7.24 10.58 -3.81
C GLY A 55 -6.04 11.52 -3.71
N ILE A 56 -6.11 12.54 -2.86
CA ILE A 56 -4.99 13.46 -2.60
C ILE A 56 -3.80 12.69 -2.02
N ILE A 57 -4.04 11.82 -1.03
CA ILE A 57 -3.01 10.96 -0.45
C ILE A 57 -2.37 10.06 -1.52
N ALA A 58 -3.18 9.47 -2.40
CA ALA A 58 -2.70 8.62 -3.49
C ALA A 58 -1.83 9.39 -4.50
N ILE A 59 -2.08 10.68 -4.74
CA ILE A 59 -1.23 11.52 -5.60
C ILE A 59 0.19 11.65 -5.01
N PHE A 60 0.31 11.79 -3.69
CA PHE A 60 1.61 12.01 -3.03
C PHE A 60 2.33 10.71 -2.63
N LEU A 61 1.60 9.67 -2.22
CA LEU A 61 2.16 8.42 -1.67
C LEU A 61 1.91 7.19 -2.55
N GLY A 62 1.10 7.32 -3.61
CA GLY A 62 0.78 6.21 -4.50
C GLY A 62 2.00 5.76 -5.31
N VAL A 63 2.18 4.44 -5.40
CA VAL A 63 3.17 3.83 -6.29
C VAL A 63 2.47 3.44 -7.59
N HIS A 64 3.09 3.71 -8.73
CA HIS A 64 2.63 3.22 -10.04
C HIS A 64 2.80 1.70 -10.09
N ALA A 65 1.75 0.98 -9.67
CA ALA A 65 1.72 -0.48 -9.65
C ALA A 65 0.91 -1.06 -10.83
N GLU A 66 0.45 -0.21 -11.75
CA GLU A 66 -0.41 -0.60 -12.87
C GLU A 66 0.36 -1.45 -13.89
N GLN A 67 -0.23 -2.56 -14.34
CA GLN A 67 0.32 -3.50 -15.34
C GLN A 67 1.71 -4.09 -15.03
N GLU A 68 2.29 -3.77 -13.87
CA GLU A 68 3.56 -4.29 -13.42
C GLU A 68 3.37 -5.60 -12.66
N SER A 69 4.30 -6.53 -12.85
CA SER A 69 4.33 -7.75 -12.06
C SER A 69 4.67 -7.38 -10.62
N LEU A 70 3.96 -7.95 -9.65
CA LEU A 70 4.16 -7.74 -8.21
C LEU A 70 5.60 -8.08 -7.73
N GLU A 71 6.37 -8.79 -8.55
CA GLU A 71 7.77 -9.13 -8.34
C GLU A 71 8.74 -8.03 -8.80
N ASN A 72 8.35 -7.24 -9.82
CA ASN A 72 9.17 -6.15 -10.36
C ASN A 72 9.09 -4.86 -9.52
N ILE A 73 7.98 -4.64 -8.80
CA ILE A 73 7.72 -3.40 -8.05
C ILE A 73 8.54 -3.33 -6.73
N ALA A 74 9.08 -4.45 -6.24
CA ALA A 74 9.80 -4.49 -4.96
C ALA A 74 11.02 -5.40 -4.98
N LYS A 75 12.20 -4.84 -4.67
CA LYS A 75 13.42 -5.62 -4.37
C LYS A 75 13.08 -6.64 -3.27
N PRO A 76 13.29 -7.94 -3.49
CA PRO A 76 12.91 -8.95 -2.50
C PRO A 76 13.65 -8.68 -1.18
N LEU A 77 12.94 -8.77 -0.06
CA LEU A 77 13.47 -8.60 1.30
C LEU A 77 14.64 -9.55 1.65
N THR A 78 14.90 -10.57 0.82
CA THR A 78 16.00 -11.55 0.93
C THR A 78 17.14 -11.28 -0.06
N ALA A 79 17.09 -10.17 -0.81
CA ALA A 79 18.26 -9.74 -1.56
C ALA A 79 19.31 -9.24 -0.56
N GLU A 80 20.17 -10.13 -0.08
CA GLU A 80 21.46 -9.73 0.45
C GLU A 80 22.17 -8.93 -0.64
N ASP A 81 22.50 -7.67 -0.34
CA ASP A 81 23.48 -6.95 -1.12
C ASP A 81 24.77 -7.76 -0.97
N ILE A 82 25.07 -8.58 -1.99
CA ILE A 82 26.38 -9.17 -2.17
C ILE A 82 27.29 -7.96 -2.33
N LEU A 83 27.85 -7.51 -1.20
CA LEU A 83 28.99 -6.63 -1.17
C LEU A 83 30.02 -7.29 -2.08
N ASP A 84 30.51 -6.54 -3.06
CA ASP A 84 31.66 -6.91 -3.89
C ASP A 84 32.77 -7.46 -2.97
N GLU A 85 32.83 -8.78 -2.79
CA GLU A 85 34.07 -9.41 -2.40
C GLU A 85 34.96 -9.33 -3.64
N PRO A 86 36.08 -8.59 -3.60
CA PRO A 86 37.02 -8.60 -4.71
C PRO A 86 37.45 -10.04 -4.91
N GLY A 87 37.14 -10.59 -6.09
CA GLY A 87 37.48 -11.97 -6.45
C GLY A 87 38.99 -12.22 -6.23
N PRO A 88 39.39 -13.48 -5.92
CA PRO A 88 40.77 -13.79 -5.59
C PRO A 88 41.71 -13.26 -6.67
N SER A 89 42.67 -12.42 -6.28
CA SER A 89 43.71 -11.93 -7.18
C SER A 89 44.50 -13.13 -7.71
N ASP A 90 44.30 -13.43 -9.00
CA ASP A 90 45.09 -14.40 -9.73
C ASP A 90 46.56 -13.95 -9.79
N HIS A 91 47.35 -14.40 -8.82
CA HIS A 91 48.79 -14.16 -8.73
C HIS A 91 49.61 -15.06 -9.68
N SER A 92 49.01 -15.76 -10.65
CA SER A 92 49.73 -16.73 -11.48
C SER A 92 50.55 -16.15 -12.64
N ARG A 93 50.68 -14.82 -12.76
CA ARG A 93 51.59 -14.19 -13.74
C ARG A 93 52.76 -13.47 -13.09
N GLN A 94 53.65 -14.23 -12.47
CA GLN A 94 55.02 -13.76 -12.20
C GLN A 94 55.94 -14.29 -13.33
N PRO A 95 56.35 -13.46 -14.31
CA PRO A 95 57.37 -13.88 -15.27
C PRO A 95 58.72 -14.03 -14.54
N ALA A 96 59.39 -15.15 -14.77
CA ALA A 96 60.71 -15.45 -14.22
C ALA A 96 61.75 -14.42 -14.73
N PRO A 97 62.64 -13.92 -13.85
CA PRO A 97 63.77 -13.10 -14.29
C PRO A 97 64.76 -13.94 -15.11
N ALA A 98 65.36 -13.25 -16.10
CA ALA A 98 66.16 -13.77 -17.22
C ALA A 98 67.32 -14.71 -16.87
#